data_AF-A0A3D5NPQ3-F1
#
_entry.id   AF-A0A3D5NPQ3-F1
#
_cell.length_a   1.000
_cell.length_b   1.000
_cell.length_c   1.000
_cell.angle_alpha   90.00
_cell.angle_beta   90.00
_cell.angle_gamma   90.00
#
_symmetry.space_group_name_H-M   'P 1'
#
loop_
_entity.id
_entity.type
_entity.pdbx_description
1 polymer ?
#
loop_
_entity_poly.entity_id
_entity_poly.type
_entity_poly.pdbx_seq_one_letter_code
_entity_poly.pdbx_strand_id
1 'polypeptide(L)' 'MKHALPKLPYEYSALEPYIDAQTMEIHYTKHHNGYVDKLNGALEKYPELQEKSVRELIENLDAIPEDIRT' A
#
# COMPACT_ATOMS: atom_id res chain seq x y z
N MET A 1 -3.51 -10.49 8.77
CA MET A 1 -4.65 -10.14 7.90
C MET A 1 -4.13 -9.41 6.66
N LYS A 2 -4.77 -9.55 5.48
CA LYS A 2 -4.30 -8.80 4.28
C LYS A 2 -4.39 -7.29 4.49
N HIS A 3 -3.39 -6.56 4.00
CA HIS A 3 -3.43 -5.11 3.93
C HIS A 3 -4.50 -4.67 2.92
N ALA A 4 -5.16 -3.55 3.20
CA ALA A 4 -6.23 -3.02 2.35
C ALA A 4 -5.90 -1.61 1.88
N LEU A 5 -6.29 -1.30 0.65
CA LEU A 5 -6.29 0.07 0.13
C LEU A 5 -7.29 0.89 0.94
N PRO A 6 -6.86 1.93 1.67
CA PRO A 6 -7.78 2.78 2.44
C PRO A 6 -8.77 3.46 1.50
N LYS A 7 -10.05 3.50 1.85
CA LYS A 7 -11.04 4.20 1.03
C LYS A 7 -10.68 5.68 0.90
N LEU A 8 -10.67 6.20 -0.33
CA LEU A 8 -10.52 7.64 -0.56
C LEU A 8 -11.70 8.39 0.10
N PRO A 9 -11.45 9.37 0.99
CA PRO A 9 -12.52 10.00 1.79
C PRO A 9 -13.27 11.11 1.06
N TYR A 10 -12.92 11.37 -0.21
CA TYR A 10 -13.49 12.42 -1.06
C TYR A 10 -13.48 11.98 -2.52
N GLU A 11 -14.23 12.68 -3.37
CA GLU A 11 -14.27 12.45 -4.82
C GLU A 11 -12.94 12.81 -5.49
N TYR A 12 -12.63 12.21 -6.64
CA TYR A 12 -11.35 12.43 -7.33
C TYR A 12 -11.10 13.91 -7.71
N SER A 13 -12.15 14.67 -8.01
CA SER A 13 -12.06 16.09 -8.36
C SER A 13 -12.04 17.04 -7.15
N ALA A 14 -12.09 16.55 -5.92
CA ALA A 14 -12.22 17.39 -4.72
C ALA A 14 -11.04 18.35 -4.48
N LEU A 15 -9.90 18.13 -5.16
CA LEU A 15 -8.69 18.92 -5.02
C LEU A 15 -8.42 19.86 -6.20
N GLU A 16 -9.35 19.96 -7.16
CA GLU A 16 -9.24 20.92 -8.27
C GLU A 16 -9.34 22.38 -7.77
N PRO A 17 -8.63 23.34 -8.42
CA PRO A 17 -7.75 23.18 -9.57
C PRO A 17 -6.29 22.86 -9.21
N TYR A 18 -6.01 22.49 -7.95
CA TYR A 18 -4.64 22.27 -7.47
C TYR A 18 -4.09 20.90 -7.86
N ILE A 19 -4.95 19.88 -7.87
CA ILE A 19 -4.66 18.54 -8.37
C ILE A 19 -5.87 18.09 -9.19
N ASP A 20 -5.63 17.68 -10.43
CA ASP A 20 -6.69 17.25 -11.33
C ASP A 20 -7.24 15.86 -10.97
N ALA A 21 -8.51 15.61 -11.35
CA ALA A 21 -9.18 14.35 -11.06
C ALA A 21 -8.48 13.12 -11.66
N GLN A 22 -7.89 13.23 -12.87
CA GLN A 22 -7.22 12.12 -13.53
C GLN A 22 -5.96 11.70 -12.76
N THR A 23 -5.18 12.65 -12.26
CA THR A 23 -4.04 12.40 -11.38
C THR A 23 -4.49 11.69 -10.11
N MET A 24 -5.57 12.15 -9.47
CA MET A 24 -6.08 11.52 -8.24
C MET A 24 -6.57 10.09 -8.47
N GLU A 25 -7.28 9.84 -9.57
CA GLU A 25 -7.73 8.49 -9.95
C GLU A 25 -6.55 7.56 -10.21
N ILE A 26 -5.55 7.98 -10.99
CA ILE A 26 -4.37 7.17 -11.30
C ILE A 26 -3.54 6.92 -10.04
N HIS A 27 -3.31 7.95 -9.23
CA HIS A 27 -2.55 7.83 -7.98
C HIS A 27 -3.22 6.82 -7.03
N TYR A 28 -4.53 6.91 -6.84
CA TYR A 28 -5.26 6.01 -5.95
C TYR A 28 -5.39 4.59 -6.51
N THR A 29 -5.95 4.45 -7.72
CA THR A 29 -6.35 3.13 -8.27
C THR A 29 -5.18 2.34 -8.86
N LYS A 30 -4.09 3.00 -9.26
CA LYS A 30 -2.91 2.34 -9.84
C LYS A 30 -1.74 2.32 -8.89
N HIS A 31 -1.26 3.50 -8.47
CA HIS A 31 -0.03 3.56 -7.68
C HIS A 31 -0.23 3.04 -6.25
N HIS A 32 -1.17 3.59 -5.49
CA HIS A 32 -1.43 3.15 -4.12
C HIS A 32 -1.91 1.69 -4.09
N ASN A 33 -2.91 1.34 -4.90
CA ASN A 33 -3.37 -0.06 -4.99
C ASN A 33 -2.23 -1.02 -5.39
N GLY A 34 -1.39 -0.62 -6.35
CA GLY A 34 -0.24 -1.41 -6.78
C GLY A 34 0.77 -1.69 -5.66
N TYR A 35 0.98 -0.76 -4.73
CA TYR A 35 1.80 -1.02 -3.54
C TYR A 35 1.14 -2.02 -2.60
N VAL A 36 -0.18 -1.89 -2.36
CA VAL A 36 -0.93 -2.81 -1.49
C VAL A 36 -0.91 -4.24 -2.06
N ASP A 37 -1.17 -4.40 -3.36
CA ASP A 37 -1.17 -5.70 -4.03
C ASP A 37 0.21 -6.37 -3.96
N LYS A 38 1.28 -5.61 -4.24
CA LYS A 38 2.67 -6.13 -4.17
C LYS A 38 3.09 -6.48 -2.75
N LEU A 39 2.73 -5.65 -1.77
CA LEU A 39 2.98 -5.94 -0.35
C LEU A 39 2.28 -7.25 0.04
N ASN A 40 0.99 -7.38 -0.24
CA ASN A 40 0.25 -8.61 0.05
C ASN A 40 0.88 -9.83 -0.62
N GLY A 41 1.27 -9.72 -1.89
CA GLY A 41 1.96 -10.79 -2.63
C GLY A 41 3.31 -11.19 -2.02
N ALA A 42 4.11 -10.22 -1.59
CA ALA A 42 5.39 -10.50 -0.91
C ALA A 42 5.19 -11.25 0.42
N LEU A 43 4.14 -10.89 1.17
CA LEU A 43 3.85 -11.48 2.48
C LEU A 43 3.12 -12.84 2.42
N GLU A 44 2.73 -13.33 1.23
CA GLU A 44 1.99 -14.60 1.10
C GLU A 44 2.73 -15.80 1.71
N LYS A 45 4.07 -15.80 1.61
CA LYS A 45 4.93 -16.87 2.15
C LYS A 45 5.16 -16.77 3.67
N TYR A 46 4.81 -15.64 4.29
CA TYR A 46 5.13 -15.31 5.68
C TYR A 46 3.86 -14.85 6.44
N PRO A 47 2.94 -15.76 6.81
CA PRO A 47 1.68 -15.42 7.47
C PRO A 47 1.85 -14.59 8.74
N GLU A 48 2.92 -14.80 9.49
CA GLU A 48 3.25 -14.03 10.70
C GLU A 48 3.55 -12.56 10.42
N LEU A 49 4.05 -12.25 9.21
CA LEU A 49 4.29 -10.86 8.80
C LEU A 49 2.99 -10.19 8.32
N GLN A 50 1.99 -10.95 7.89
CA GLN A 50 0.68 -10.39 7.52
C GLN A 50 -0.11 -9.87 8.73
N GLU A 51 0.22 -10.28 9.96
CA GLU A 51 -0.43 -9.73 11.16
C GLU A 51 0.22 -8.42 11.62
N LYS A 52 1.36 -8.04 11.05
CA LYS A 52 2.04 -6.78 11.36
C LYS A 52 1.40 -5.63 10.59
N SER A 53 1.38 -4.47 11.22
CA SER A 53 1.11 -3.21 10.55
C SER A 53 2.26 -2.84 9.60
N VAL A 54 1.97 -2.01 8.59
CA VAL A 54 2.99 -1.48 7.67
C VAL A 54 4.12 -0.76 8.43
N ARG A 55 3.77 -0.10 9.54
CA ARG A 55 4.72 0.57 10.42
C ARG A 55 5.71 -0.43 11.05
N GLU A 56 5.21 -1.53 11.62
CA GLU A 56 6.06 -2.55 12.25
C GLU A 56 6.98 -3.25 11.24
N LEU A 57 6.54 -3.39 9.99
CA LEU A 57 7.37 -3.93 8.91
C LEU A 57 8.54 -2.98 8.56
N ILE A 58 8.28 -1.66 8.50
CA ILE A 58 9.28 -0.65 8.14
C ILE A 58 10.22 -0.33 9.31
N GLU A 59 9.75 -0.36 10.55
CA GLU A 59 10.59 -0.09 11.73
C GLU A 59 11.67 -1.16 11.94
N ASN A 60 11.47 -2.38 11.42
CA ASN A 60 12.40 -3.50 11.56
C ASN A 60 12.67 -4.21 10.23
N LEU A 61 13.10 -3.46 9.21
CA LEU A 61 13.41 -4.03 7.89
C LEU A 61 14.44 -5.17 7.97
N ASP A 62 15.42 -5.09 8.88
CA ASP A 62 16.43 -6.14 9.05
C ASP A 62 15.84 -7.49 9.50
N ALA A 63 14.65 -7.49 10.11
CA ALA A 63 13.93 -8.69 10.51
C ALA A 63 13.07 -9.28 9.38
N ILE A 64 12.91 -8.58 8.25
CA ILE A 64 12.20 -9.09 7.08
C ILE A 64 13.12 -10.09 6.34
N PRO A 65 12.63 -11.29 5.97
CA PRO A 65 13.36 -12.28 5.20
C PRO A 65 13.96 -11.69 3.92
N GLU A 66 15.20 -12.05 3.62
CA GLU A 66 15.98 -11.45 2.53
C GLU A 66 15.31 -11.62 1.16
N ASP A 67 14.62 -12.73 0.92
CA ASP A 67 13.95 -13.05 -0.34
C ASP A 67 12.72 -12.16 -0.64
N ILE A 68 12.25 -11.38 0.35
CA ILE A 68 11.16 -10.41 0.19
C ILE A 68 11.52 -8.99 0.66
N ARG A 69 12.80 -8.71 0.91
CA ARG A 69 13.32 -7.43 1.41
C ARG A 69 14.03 -6.60 0.33
N THR A 70 13.38 -6.41 -0.83
CA THR A 70 13.97 -5.71 -1.99
C THR A 70 13.06 -4.65 -2.57
#